data_AF-A0AAU2AB95-F1
#
_entry.id   AF-A0AAU2AB95-F1
#
_cell.length_a   1.000
_cell.length_b   1.000
_cell.length_c   1.000
_cell.angle_alpha   90.00
_cell.angle_beta   90.00
_cell.angle_gamma   90.00
#
_symmetry.space_group_name_H-M   'P 1'
#
loop_
_entity.id
_entity.type
_entity.pdbx_description
1 polymer ?
#
loop_
_entity_poly.entity_id
_entity_poly.type
_entity_poly.pdbx_seq_one_letter_code
_entity_poly.pdbx_strand_id
1 'polypeptide(L)'
;MITASAEPSLVDVREALRIGGLRQVDDCPGLPVVPDVETWLCDAGVIVKITIAPEERPGADTIPARLQDVLRVSGLALAAETRGDNADAALVAGKAVRIVRAR
;
A
#
# COMPACT_ATOMS: atom_id res chain seq x y z
N MET A 1 -29.51 1.53 11.15
CA MET A 1 -28.87 0.49 10.33
C MET A 1 -27.40 0.87 10.20
N ILE A 2 -26.54 0.29 11.03
CA ILE A 2 -25.09 0.59 11.02
C ILE A 2 -24.52 -0.34 9.96
N THR A 3 -24.19 0.20 8.79
CA THR A 3 -23.48 -0.57 7.77
C THR A 3 -22.12 -0.92 8.35
N ALA A 4 -21.85 -2.22 8.50
CA ALA A 4 -20.54 -2.71 8.86
C ALA A 4 -19.54 -2.10 7.88
N SER A 5 -18.61 -1.29 8.39
CA SER A 5 -17.46 -0.85 7.61
C SER A 5 -16.61 -2.09 7.39
N ALA A 6 -16.91 -2.83 6.33
CA ALA A 6 -16.19 -4.04 5.97
C ALA A 6 -14.73 -3.65 5.73
N GLU A 7 -13.82 -4.38 6.36
CA GLU A 7 -12.39 -4.17 6.15
C GLU A 7 -12.05 -4.26 4.66
N PRO A 8 -11.04 -3.49 4.19
CA PRO A 8 -10.62 -3.58 2.80
C PRO A 8 -10.18 -5.02 2.50
N SER A 9 -10.65 -5.58 1.38
CA SER A 9 -10.20 -6.89 0.95
C SER A 9 -8.85 -6.77 0.25
N LEU A 10 -8.02 -7.82 0.32
CA LEU A 10 -6.75 -7.85 -0.39
C LEU A 10 -6.94 -7.70 -1.91
N VAL A 11 -8.03 -8.26 -2.45
CA VAL A 11 -8.34 -8.19 -3.89
C VAL A 11 -8.60 -6.75 -4.32
N ASP A 12 -9.45 -6.02 -3.58
CA ASP A 12 -9.78 -4.61 -3.89
C ASP A 12 -8.53 -3.72 -3.83
N VAL A 13 -7.67 -3.95 -2.81
CA VAL A 13 -6.40 -3.22 -2.66
C VAL A 13 -5.50 -3.48 -3.86
N ARG A 14 -5.30 -4.74 -4.23
CA ARG A 14 -4.43 -5.11 -5.35
C ARG A 14 -4.94 -4.53 -6.68
N GLU A 15 -6.26 -4.52 -6.88
CA GLU A 15 -6.87 -3.91 -8.05
C GLU A 15 -6.63 -2.39 -8.09
N ALA A 16 -6.82 -1.69 -6.97
CA ALA A 16 -6.54 -0.26 -6.86
C ALA A 16 -5.08 0.06 -7.22
N LEU A 17 -4.12 -0.68 -6.66
CA LEU A 17 -2.70 -0.51 -6.93
C LEU A 17 -2.35 -0.73 -8.41
N ARG A 18 -2.93 -1.77 -9.02
CA ARG A 18 -2.77 -2.07 -10.44
C ARG A 18 -3.30 -0.94 -11.33
N ILE A 19 -4.49 -0.41 -11.02
CA ILE A 19 -5.07 0.75 -11.73
C ILE A 19 -4.18 1.99 -11.55
N GLY A 20 -3.58 2.16 -10.36
CA GLY A 20 -2.61 3.19 -10.05
C GLY A 20 -1.25 3.06 -10.74
N GLY A 21 -1.03 1.96 -11.46
CA GLY A 21 0.23 1.65 -12.13
C GLY A 21 1.39 1.37 -11.17
N LEU A 22 1.09 0.87 -9.96
CA LEU A 22 2.08 0.36 -9.01
C LEU A 22 2.31 -1.13 -9.28
N ARG A 23 3.57 -1.50 -9.49
CA ARG A 23 3.95 -2.90 -9.75
C ARG A 23 3.98 -3.69 -8.46
N GLN A 24 3.30 -4.83 -8.43
CA GLN A 24 3.28 -5.74 -7.28
C GLN A 24 4.10 -7.00 -7.54
N VAL A 25 4.57 -7.64 -6.47
CA VAL A 25 5.35 -8.89 -6.51
C VAL A 25 4.68 -9.96 -7.38
N ASP A 26 3.36 -10.10 -7.25
CA ASP A 26 2.59 -11.14 -7.94
C ASP A 26 2.25 -10.82 -9.40
N ASP A 27 2.48 -9.60 -9.88
CA ASP A 27 2.09 -9.22 -11.25
C ASP A 27 3.03 -9.82 -12.31
N CYS A 28 4.23 -10.31 -11.92
CA CYS A 28 5.27 -10.75 -12.84
C CYS A 28 6.09 -11.95 -12.30
N PRO A 29 5.49 -13.13 -12.09
CA PRO A 29 6.25 -14.31 -11.67
C PRO A 29 7.29 -14.68 -12.75
N GLY A 30 8.57 -14.65 -12.40
CA GLY A 30 9.68 -15.09 -13.27
C GLY A 30 10.34 -14.00 -14.13
N LEU A 31 9.93 -12.74 -14.03
CA LEU A 31 10.66 -11.60 -14.60
C LEU A 31 11.50 -10.91 -13.51
N PRO A 32 12.67 -10.33 -13.83
CA PRO A 32 13.47 -9.52 -12.89
C PRO A 32 12.82 -8.14 -12.69
N VAL A 33 11.55 -8.12 -12.31
CA VAL A 33 10.84 -6.90 -11.94
C VAL A 33 11.01 -6.71 -10.44
N VAL A 34 11.70 -5.64 -10.06
CA VAL A 34 11.65 -5.15 -8.68
C VAL A 34 10.27 -4.51 -8.50
N PRO A 35 9.38 -5.07 -7.66
CA PRO A 35 8.08 -4.49 -7.43
C PRO A 35 8.22 -3.14 -6.72
N ASP A 36 7.26 -2.26 -6.94
CA ASP A 36 7.21 -0.97 -6.26
C ASP A 36 6.69 -1.16 -4.82
N VAL A 37 5.70 -2.06 -4.67
CA VAL A 37 5.05 -2.37 -3.39
C VAL A 37 4.76 -3.85 -3.26
N GLU A 38 4.68 -4.31 -2.01
CA GLU A 38 4.21 -5.63 -1.63
C GLU A 38 2.97 -5.49 -0.74
N THR A 39 1.96 -6.32 -0.98
CA THR A 39 0.75 -6.38 -0.15
C THR A 39 0.43 -7.80 0.27
N TRP A 40 -0.03 -7.96 1.51
CA TRP A 40 -0.44 -9.24 2.06
C TRP A 40 -1.56 -9.07 3.08
N LEU A 41 -2.28 -10.16 3.35
CA LEU A 41 -3.31 -10.21 4.38
C LEU A 41 -2.71 -10.84 5.65
N CYS A 42 -2.98 -10.25 6.82
CA CYS A 42 -2.71 -10.84 8.12
C CYS A 42 -3.92 -10.67 9.05
N ASP A 43 -3.83 -11.14 10.30
CA ASP A 43 -4.90 -11.02 11.30
C ASP A 43 -5.28 -9.57 11.59
N ALA A 44 -4.37 -8.62 11.32
CA ALA A 44 -4.61 -7.20 11.43
C ALA A 44 -5.17 -6.57 10.14
N GLY A 45 -5.54 -7.35 9.11
CA GLY A 45 -6.08 -6.85 7.85
C GLY A 45 -5.04 -6.76 6.73
N VAL A 46 -5.28 -5.89 5.75
CA VAL A 46 -4.39 -5.75 4.59
C VAL A 46 -3.22 -4.83 4.93
N ILE A 47 -2.01 -5.32 4.68
CA ILE A 47 -0.75 -4.61 4.92
C ILE A 47 -0.10 -4.27 3.59
N VAL A 48 0.58 -3.13 3.53
CA VAL A 48 1.40 -2.70 2.40
C VAL A 48 2.78 -2.27 2.85
N LYS A 49 3.79 -2.54 2.03
CA LYS A 49 5.16 -2.07 2.20
C LYS A 49 5.73 -1.62 0.86
N ILE A 50 6.51 -0.54 0.87
CA ILE A 50 7.34 -0.17 -0.29
C ILE A 50 8.59 -1.04 -0.29
N THR A 51 8.83 -1.70 -1.42
CA THR A 51 9.90 -2.69 -1.56
C THR A 51 11.19 -2.13 -2.17
N ILE A 52 11.14 -0.90 -2.67
CA ILE A 52 12.25 -0.24 -3.36
C ILE A 52 12.66 1.03 -2.62
N ALA A 53 13.95 1.18 -2.33
CA ALA A 53 14.50 2.38 -1.75
C ALA A 53 14.59 3.51 -2.79
N PRO A 54 14.50 4.79 -2.36
CA PRO A 54 14.54 5.95 -3.27
C PRO A 54 15.74 5.95 -4.23
N GLU A 55 16.90 5.47 -3.77
CA GLU A 55 18.16 5.41 -4.52
C GLU A 55 18.26 4.25 -5.52
N GLU A 56 17.41 3.24 -5.42
CA GLU A 56 17.51 2.02 -6.25
C GLU A 56 16.99 2.24 -7.68
N ARG A 57 16.12 3.24 -7.89
CA ARG A 57 15.54 3.52 -9.21
C ARG A 57 15.10 4.98 -9.36
N PRO A 58 15.36 5.62 -10.52
CA PRO A 58 14.79 6.93 -10.82
C PRO A 58 13.26 6.95 -10.66
N GLY A 59 12.76 7.88 -9.85
CA GLY A 59 11.33 8.05 -9.55
C GLY A 59 10.80 7.17 -8.41
N ALA A 60 11.63 6.36 -7.74
CA ALA A 60 11.21 5.56 -6.58
C ALA A 60 10.80 6.43 -5.38
N ASP A 61 11.40 7.61 -5.25
CA ASP A 61 11.03 8.65 -4.27
C ASP A 61 9.58 9.13 -4.39
N THR A 62 8.95 8.99 -5.57
CA THR A 62 7.55 9.36 -5.80
C THR A 62 6.55 8.27 -5.44
N ILE A 63 6.99 7.03 -5.21
CA ILE A 63 6.13 5.88 -4.92
C ILE A 63 5.25 6.10 -3.67
N PRO A 64 5.76 6.64 -2.53
CA PRO A 64 4.93 6.89 -1.36
C PRO A 64 3.74 7.82 -1.67
N ALA A 65 3.98 8.92 -2.37
CA ALA A 65 2.94 9.87 -2.75
C ALA A 65 1.93 9.25 -3.72
N ARG A 66 2.41 8.51 -4.72
CA ARG A 66 1.54 7.79 -5.66
C ARG A 66 0.68 6.74 -4.96
N LEU A 67 1.25 5.99 -4.01
CA LEU A 67 0.50 5.01 -3.21
C LEU A 67 -0.63 5.67 -2.44
N GLN A 68 -0.35 6.79 -1.77
CA GLN A 68 -1.39 7.54 -1.04
C GLN A 68 -2.48 8.06 -1.97
N ASP A 69 -2.12 8.62 -3.13
CA ASP A 69 -3.09 9.12 -4.11
C ASP A 69 -4.00 8.00 -4.62
N VAL A 70 -3.43 6.85 -4.95
CA VAL A 70 -4.17 5.68 -5.43
C VAL A 70 -5.13 5.18 -4.36
N LEU A 71 -4.65 5.00 -3.13
CA LEU A 71 -5.51 4.58 -2.02
C LEU A 71 -6.65 5.59 -1.79
N ARG A 72 -6.35 6.89 -1.80
CA ARG A 72 -7.34 7.95 -1.60
C ARG A 72 -8.44 7.93 -2.66
N VAL A 73 -8.08 7.79 -3.93
CA VAL A 73 -9.04 7.70 -5.05
C VAL A 73 -9.93 6.46 -4.92
N SER A 74 -9.38 5.37 -4.35
CA SER A 74 -10.13 4.14 -4.08
C SER A 74 -10.89 4.14 -2.74
N GLY A 75 -10.96 5.27 -2.02
CA GLY A 75 -11.64 5.34 -0.72
C GLY A 75 -10.93 4.57 0.39
N LEU A 76 -9.61 4.43 0.27
CA LEU A 76 -8.72 3.75 1.21
C LEU A 76 -7.75 4.77 1.84
N ALA A 77 -7.19 4.42 2.99
CA ALA A 77 -6.20 5.22 3.70
C ALA A 77 -5.17 4.32 4.38
N LEU A 78 -4.03 4.91 4.73
CA LEU A 78 -3.00 4.24 5.54
C LEU A 78 -3.29 4.46 7.02
N ALA A 79 -3.12 3.43 7.83
CA ALA A 79 -3.20 3.48 9.28
C ALA A 79 -1.85 3.07 9.88
N ALA A 80 -1.32 3.91 10.78
CA ALA A 80 -0.14 3.55 11.56
C ALA A 80 -0.51 2.51 12.61
N GLU A 81 0.37 1.53 12.83
CA GLU A 81 0.16 0.47 13.83
C GLU A 81 0.27 1.02 15.27
N THR A 82 1.06 2.08 15.47
CA THR A 82 1.31 2.69 16.78
C THR A 82 0.69 4.07 16.91
N ARG A 83 0.03 4.35 18.04
CA ARG A 83 -0.58 5.64 18.34
C ARG A 83 0.52 6.72 18.47
N GLY A 84 0.63 7.58 17.47
CA GLY A 84 1.65 8.64 17.40
C GLY A 84 2.63 8.49 16.22
N ASP A 85 2.63 7.34 15.55
CA ASP A 85 3.34 7.20 14.28
C ASP A 85 2.52 7.81 13.14
N ASN A 86 3.19 8.55 12.26
CA ASN A 86 2.62 8.95 10.99
C ASN A 86 2.80 7.79 10.01
N ALA A 87 1.70 7.24 9.48
CA ALA A 87 1.73 6.15 8.51
C ALA A 87 2.59 6.50 7.28
N ASP A 88 2.61 7.77 6.89
CA ASP A 88 3.42 8.27 5.78
C ASP A 88 4.91 8.19 6.09
N ALA A 89 5.30 8.57 7.31
CA ALA A 89 6.69 8.49 7.75
C ALA A 89 7.15 7.03 7.88
N ALA A 90 6.27 6.15 8.36
CA ALA A 90 6.55 4.72 8.44
C ALA A 90 6.75 4.11 7.04
N LEU A 91 5.87 4.47 6.09
CA LEU A 91 5.96 4.02 4.71
C LEU A 91 7.25 4.49 4.02
N VAL A 92 7.61 5.78 4.18
CA VAL A 92 8.88 6.34 3.66
C VAL A 92 10.10 5.67 4.29
N ALA A 93 10.01 5.26 5.55
CA ALA A 93 11.06 4.50 6.23
C ALA A 93 11.12 3.02 5.81
N GLY A 94 10.34 2.59 4.81
CA GLY A 94 10.29 1.20 4.35
C GLY A 94 9.61 0.25 5.32
N LYS A 95 8.84 0.76 6.29
CA LYS A 95 8.06 -0.06 7.22
C LYS A 95 6.76 -0.50 6.57
N ALA A 96 6.26 -1.65 7.01
CA ALA A 96 4.93 -2.12 6.65
C ALA A 96 3.87 -1.29 7.38
N VAL A 97 2.78 -0.96 6.69
CA VAL A 97 1.67 -0.16 7.23
C VAL A 97 0.33 -0.77 6.82
N ARG A 98 -0.68 -0.60 7.67
CA ARG A 98 -2.01 -1.16 7.42
C ARG A 98 -2.82 -0.28 6.48
N ILE A 99 -3.61 -0.91 5.62
CA ILE A 99 -4.61 -0.23 4.79
C ILE A 99 -5.98 -0.35 5.47
N VAL A 100 -6.69 0.77 5.52
CA VAL A 100 -8.05 0.88 6.07
C VAL A 100 -8.96 1.60 5.06
N ARG A 101 -10.28 1.51 5.26
CA ARG A 101 -11.23 2.37 4.53
C ARG A 101 -11.06 3.82 4.99
N ALA A 102 -11.06 4.76 4.05
CA ALA A 102 -11.15 6.19 4.35
C ALA A 102 -12.52 6.48 4.98
N ARG A 103 -12.55 7.24 6.08
CA ARG A 103 -13.78 7.62 6.78
C ARG A 103 -14.40 8.88 6.19
#